data_AF-A0A9P6PNW5-F1
#
_entry.id   AF-A0A9P6PNW5-F1
#
_cell.length_a   1.000
_cell.length_b   1.000
_cell.length_c   1.000
_cell.angle_alpha   90.00
_cell.angle_beta   90.00
_cell.angle_gamma   90.00
#
_symmetry.space_group_name_H-M   'P 1'
#
loop_
_entity.id
_entity.type
_entity.pdbx_description
1 polymer ?
#
loop_
_entity_poly.entity_id
_entity_poly.type
_entity_poly.pdbx_seq_one_letter_code
_entity_poly.pdbx_strand_id
1 'polypeptide(L)'
;MAIQFSFGDVRYSALNHTARNKRLWGAFAGLCFLLALSLIHIYSNHTPTSKPAPIAANCAAIAPRLSAKRKTVGVHWIVVTTINPPTDAMRLLCDLEGWNVVVIADTKSPKEWRCGSCVYLSVEEQQCLQYGIVDAIPYRAYTRKNIGYLWAIQQGAVRVFDTDDDNLPTGKEIFVESQTGGVVGYRPDNTNGKSINVYSHFGRPDIWPRGFPLDDISIRRPVSYMTEYQSLPDDKKAVLAPPMLIQQGLADLDPDVDAIFRLTQVQELKLAKFCKKSPSIRLSPGTFCPFNSQ
;
A
#
# COMPACT_ATOMS: atom_id res chain seq x y z
N MET A 1 -4.84 -21.69 -0.49
CA MET A 1 -3.91 -22.81 -0.18
C MET A 1 -3.99 -23.78 -1.35
N ALA A 2 -2.83 -24.31 -1.77
CA ALA A 2 -2.55 -25.08 -3.00
C ALA A 2 -2.20 -24.25 -4.25
N ILE A 3 -0.95 -24.50 -4.70
CA ILE A 3 -0.24 -24.02 -5.88
C ILE A 3 -0.42 -25.09 -6.97
N GLN A 4 -0.63 -24.70 -8.22
CA GLN A 4 -0.32 -25.57 -9.36
C GLN A 4 0.17 -24.73 -10.54
N PHE A 5 1.44 -24.92 -10.90
CA PHE A 5 2.03 -24.39 -12.13
C PHE A 5 1.75 -25.37 -13.27
N SER A 6 1.42 -24.83 -14.45
CA SER A 6 1.61 -25.52 -15.73
C SER A 6 2.10 -24.50 -16.75
N PHE A 7 3.35 -24.61 -17.16
CA PHE A 7 3.90 -23.87 -18.29
C PHE A 7 4.03 -24.80 -19.49
N GLY A 8 3.60 -24.29 -20.65
CA GLY A 8 4.30 -24.51 -21.90
C GLY A 8 3.53 -25.26 -22.98
N ASP A 9 3.25 -24.56 -24.06
CA ASP A 9 3.61 -25.05 -25.39
C ASP A 9 3.91 -23.85 -26.31
N VAL A 10 5.18 -23.47 -26.37
CA VAL A 10 5.71 -22.63 -27.46
C VAL A 10 6.82 -23.43 -28.13
N ARG A 11 6.54 -23.84 -29.36
CA ARG A 11 7.44 -24.58 -30.25
C ARG A 11 8.68 -23.73 -30.54
N TYR A 12 9.86 -24.24 -30.22
CA TYR A 12 11.13 -23.73 -30.74
C TYR A 12 11.65 -24.65 -31.83
N SER A 13 12.01 -24.05 -32.97
CA SER A 13 12.64 -24.71 -34.11
C SER A 13 14.04 -25.20 -33.76
N ALA A 14 14.38 -26.39 -34.27
CA ALA A 14 15.66 -27.04 -34.08
C ALA A 14 16.78 -26.26 -34.80
N LEU A 15 17.83 -25.91 -34.06
CA LEU A 15 19.13 -25.48 -34.60
C LEU A 15 20.19 -26.54 -34.23
N ASN A 16 20.87 -27.01 -35.28
CA ASN A 16 21.81 -28.13 -35.27
C ASN A 16 22.98 -27.96 -34.28
N HIS A 17 23.19 -28.99 -33.45
CA HIS A 17 24.30 -29.08 -32.50
C HIS A 17 25.57 -29.66 -33.13
N THR A 18 26.65 -28.88 -33.18
CA THR A 18 28.03 -29.40 -33.35
C THR A 18 28.71 -29.60 -31.99
N ALA A 19 29.59 -30.60 -31.91
CA ALA A 19 30.21 -31.12 -30.67
C ALA A 19 30.99 -30.08 -29.84
N ARG A 20 31.31 -28.92 -30.39
CA ARG A 20 32.03 -27.82 -29.71
C ARG A 20 31.16 -27.10 -28.66
N ASN A 21 29.83 -27.08 -28.83
CA ASN A 21 28.90 -26.44 -27.88
C ASN A 21 28.68 -27.24 -26.58
N LYS A 22 28.89 -28.56 -26.57
CA LYS A 22 28.68 -29.38 -25.37
C LYS A 22 29.71 -29.10 -24.27
N ARG A 23 30.96 -28.77 -24.64
CA ARG A 23 32.01 -28.40 -23.66
C ARG A 23 31.79 -27.01 -23.06
N LEU A 24 31.33 -26.05 -23.86
CA LEU A 24 30.98 -24.71 -23.37
C LEU A 24 29.75 -24.72 -22.45
N TRP A 25 28.72 -25.51 -22.77
CA TRP A 25 27.56 -25.70 -21.88
C TRP A 25 27.92 -26.42 -20.59
N GLY A 26 28.81 -27.41 -20.64
CA GLY A 26 29.33 -28.07 -19.43
C GLY A 26 30.11 -27.11 -18.52
N ALA A 27 30.94 -26.25 -19.11
CA ALA A 27 31.68 -25.22 -18.36
C ALA A 27 30.75 -24.15 -17.76
N PHE A 28 29.71 -23.73 -18.51
CA PHE A 28 28.72 -22.76 -18.04
C PHE A 28 27.85 -23.33 -16.91
N ALA A 29 27.40 -24.58 -17.02
CA ALA A 29 26.66 -25.26 -15.95
C ALA A 29 27.52 -25.45 -14.69
N GLY A 30 28.80 -25.78 -14.84
CA GLY A 30 29.75 -25.86 -13.73
C GLY A 30 29.96 -24.51 -13.03
N LEU A 31 30.06 -23.41 -13.80
CA LEU A 31 30.20 -22.06 -13.24
C LEU A 31 28.94 -21.61 -12.50
N CYS A 32 27.75 -21.91 -13.03
CA CYS A 32 26.48 -21.65 -12.35
C CYS A 32 26.33 -22.45 -11.05
N PHE A 33 26.81 -23.71 -11.03
CA PHE A 33 26.77 -24.54 -9.82
C PHE A 33 27.72 -24.02 -8.73
N LEU A 34 28.92 -23.54 -9.12
CA LEU A 34 29.86 -22.92 -8.20
C LEU A 34 29.36 -21.57 -7.66
N LEU A 35 28.68 -20.77 -8.49
CA LEU A 35 28.00 -19.54 -8.05
C LEU A 35 26.81 -19.82 -7.12
N ALA A 36 26.06 -20.91 -7.35
CA ALA A 36 24.98 -21.32 -6.45
C ALA A 36 25.54 -21.77 -5.09
N LEU A 37 26.65 -22.52 -5.08
CA LEU A 37 27.31 -22.94 -3.85
C LEU A 37 27.94 -21.78 -3.08
N SER A 38 28.52 -20.79 -3.77
CA SER A 38 29.04 -19.58 -3.10
C SER A 38 27.92 -18.72 -2.53
N LEU A 39 26.79 -18.59 -3.22
CA LEU A 39 25.59 -17.92 -2.70
C LEU A 39 25.01 -18.66 -1.48
N ILE A 40 24.97 -19.99 -1.50
CA ILE A 40 24.54 -20.79 -0.33
C ILE A 40 25.52 -20.63 0.84
N HIS A 41 26.83 -20.56 0.58
CA HIS A 41 27.82 -20.35 1.64
C HIS A 41 27.79 -18.92 2.22
N ILE A 42 27.50 -17.92 1.39
CA ILE A 42 27.26 -16.53 1.82
C ILE A 42 25.96 -16.44 2.65
N TYR A 43 24.89 -17.15 2.23
CA TYR A 43 23.62 -17.17 2.98
C TYR A 43 23.72 -17.97 4.28
N SER A 44 24.48 -19.07 4.31
CA SER A 44 24.63 -19.92 5.49
C SER A 44 25.53 -19.31 6.58
N ASN A 45 26.38 -18.34 6.23
CA ASN A 45 27.21 -17.60 7.19
C ASN A 45 26.57 -16.27 7.66
N HIS A 46 25.38 -15.93 7.15
CA HIS A 46 24.51 -14.94 7.78
C HIS A 46 23.62 -15.62 8.83
N THR A 47 24.22 -16.03 9.94
CA THR A 47 23.48 -15.93 11.21
C THR A 47 23.06 -14.47 11.34
N PRO A 48 21.75 -14.15 11.47
CA PRO A 48 21.34 -12.80 11.75
C PRO A 48 22.08 -12.38 13.02
N THR A 49 22.93 -11.36 12.90
CA THR A 49 23.46 -10.65 14.05
C THR A 49 22.27 -10.38 14.96
N SER A 50 22.37 -10.85 16.20
CA SER A 50 21.32 -10.79 17.20
C SER A 50 20.53 -9.49 17.05
N LYS A 51 19.24 -9.60 16.71
CA LYS A 51 18.32 -8.48 16.86
C LYS A 51 18.63 -7.87 18.23
N PRO A 52 18.86 -6.54 18.36
CA PRO A 52 19.01 -5.96 19.67
C PRO A 52 17.82 -6.43 20.50
N ALA A 53 18.11 -7.09 21.63
CA ALA A 53 17.07 -7.62 22.49
C ALA A 53 16.08 -6.48 22.75
N PRO A 54 14.78 -6.70 22.56
CA PRO A 54 13.80 -5.66 22.89
C PRO A 54 14.08 -5.26 24.33
N ILE A 55 14.29 -3.96 24.55
CA ILE A 55 14.33 -3.41 25.91
C ILE A 55 13.06 -3.95 26.57
N ALA A 56 13.19 -4.79 27.59
CA ALA A 56 12.05 -5.42 28.22
C ALA A 56 11.18 -4.31 28.82
N ALA A 57 10.13 -3.93 28.10
CA ALA A 57 9.24 -2.88 28.54
C ALA A 57 8.60 -3.30 29.86
N ASN A 58 8.66 -2.44 30.88
CA ASN A 58 7.95 -2.68 32.13
C ASN A 58 6.45 -2.44 31.90
N CYS A 59 5.76 -3.48 31.40
CA CYS A 59 4.37 -3.37 31.02
C CYS A 59 3.42 -3.09 32.20
N ALA A 60 3.80 -3.48 33.42
CA ALA A 60 3.04 -3.10 34.62
C ALA A 60 3.04 -1.57 34.82
N ALA A 61 4.18 -0.90 34.60
CA ALA A 61 4.28 0.56 34.70
C ALA A 61 3.65 1.29 33.50
N ILE A 62 3.59 0.64 32.33
CA ILE A 62 3.06 1.22 31.08
C ILE A 62 1.53 1.06 30.97
N ALA A 63 0.96 -0.01 31.52
CA ALA A 63 -0.47 -0.32 31.40
C ALA A 63 -1.41 0.82 31.82
N PRO A 64 -1.15 1.61 32.90
CA PRO A 64 -1.97 2.77 33.22
C PRO A 64 -1.92 3.86 32.13
N ARG A 65 -0.75 4.09 31.51
CA ARG A 65 -0.58 5.08 30.44
C ARG A 65 -1.34 4.67 29.18
N LEU A 66 -1.23 3.40 28.78
CA LEU A 66 -2.00 2.84 27.67
C LEU A 66 -3.50 2.94 27.93
N SER A 67 -3.94 2.64 29.16
CA SER A 67 -5.35 2.74 29.55
C SER A 67 -5.86 4.18 29.51
N ALA A 68 -5.04 5.16 29.92
CA ALA A 68 -5.39 6.57 29.83
C ALA A 68 -5.50 7.10 28.39
N LYS A 69 -4.78 6.46 27.44
CA LYS A 69 -4.87 6.72 25.99
C LYS A 69 -6.10 6.07 25.35
N ARG A 70 -6.74 5.11 26.01
CA ARG A 70 -8.05 4.57 25.61
C ARG A 70 -9.13 5.59 25.98
N LYS A 71 -9.21 6.64 25.18
CA LYS A 71 -10.31 7.60 25.22
C LYS A 71 -10.70 7.88 23.78
N THR A 72 -11.89 7.43 23.39
CA THR A 72 -12.51 7.89 22.14
C THR A 72 -13.77 8.66 22.43
N VAL A 73 -13.89 9.79 21.73
CA VAL A 73 -15.12 10.57 21.59
C VAL A 73 -15.82 10.23 20.26
N GLY A 74 -15.16 9.51 19.33
CA GLY A 74 -15.71 9.16 18.01
C GLY A 74 -15.21 7.84 17.40
N VAL A 75 -15.80 7.45 16.26
CA VAL A 75 -15.62 6.15 15.58
C VAL A 75 -14.75 6.23 14.31
N HIS A 76 -14.18 7.39 13.98
CA HIS A 76 -13.28 7.55 12.83
C HIS A 76 -11.85 7.76 13.29
N TRP A 77 -10.90 7.15 12.58
CA TRP A 77 -9.50 7.10 12.98
C TRP A 77 -8.55 7.39 11.84
N ILE A 78 -7.58 8.27 12.06
CA ILE A 78 -6.43 8.45 11.19
C ILE A 78 -5.27 7.65 11.77
N VAL A 79 -4.62 6.85 10.93
CA VAL A 79 -3.49 6.03 11.34
C VAL A 79 -2.25 6.49 10.59
N VAL A 80 -1.23 6.89 11.35
CA VAL A 80 0.05 7.39 10.82
C VAL A 80 1.20 6.63 11.48
N THR A 81 2.30 6.43 10.75
CA THR A 81 3.59 6.06 11.32
C THR A 81 4.58 7.18 11.01
N THR A 82 5.54 7.44 11.89
CA THR A 82 6.49 8.55 11.66
C THR A 82 7.86 8.24 12.25
N ILE A 83 8.92 8.71 11.61
CA ILE A 83 10.27 8.82 12.19
C ILE A 83 10.65 10.27 12.50
N ASN A 84 9.75 11.22 12.23
CA ASN A 84 9.98 12.65 12.26
C ASN A 84 9.38 13.29 13.51
N PRO A 85 9.84 14.49 13.91
CA PRO A 85 9.07 15.34 14.80
C PRO A 85 7.73 15.76 14.16
N PRO A 86 6.76 16.25 14.95
CA PRO A 86 5.47 16.71 14.41
C PRO A 86 5.63 17.72 13.27
N THR A 87 5.22 17.30 12.07
CA THR A 87 5.19 18.10 10.84
C THR A 87 3.95 19.00 10.80
N ASP A 88 3.90 19.92 9.83
CA ASP A 88 2.69 20.72 9.58
C ASP A 88 1.50 19.85 9.17
N ALA A 89 1.73 18.80 8.38
CA ALA A 89 0.69 17.83 8.02
C ALA A 89 0.14 17.14 9.27
N MET A 90 1.01 16.72 10.20
CA MET A 90 0.55 16.12 11.46
C MET A 90 -0.26 17.08 12.32
N ARG A 91 0.08 18.37 12.36
CA ARG A 91 -0.73 19.37 13.09
C ARG A 91 -2.13 19.45 12.50
N LEU A 92 -2.24 19.54 11.17
CA LEU A 92 -3.52 19.59 10.47
C LEU A 92 -4.35 18.31 10.68
N LEU A 93 -3.72 17.13 10.65
CA LEU A 93 -4.41 15.86 10.89
C LEU A 93 -4.92 15.77 12.34
N CYS A 94 -4.13 16.20 13.32
CA CYS A 94 -4.52 16.19 14.73
C CYS A 94 -5.65 17.17 15.06
N ASP A 95 -5.78 18.25 14.28
CA ASP A 95 -6.83 19.27 14.44
C ASP A 95 -8.11 18.96 13.65
N LEU A 96 -8.15 17.83 12.94
CA LEU A 96 -9.28 17.46 12.10
C LEU A 96 -10.48 17.02 12.95
N GLU A 97 -11.56 17.80 12.90
CA GLU A 97 -12.78 17.51 13.65
C GLU A 97 -13.42 16.18 13.24
N GLY A 98 -13.95 15.45 14.23
CA GLY A 98 -14.63 14.17 14.00
C GLY A 98 -13.69 12.97 13.75
N TRP A 99 -12.37 13.18 13.79
CA TRP A 99 -11.36 12.14 13.64
C TRP A 99 -10.49 12.03 14.89
N ASN A 100 -10.25 10.81 15.34
CA ASN A 100 -9.17 10.52 16.28
C ASN A 100 -7.90 10.22 15.48
N VAL A 101 -6.72 10.50 16.03
CA VAL A 101 -5.45 10.19 15.36
C VAL A 101 -4.63 9.25 16.24
N VAL A 102 -4.11 8.17 15.67
CA VAL A 102 -3.09 7.34 16.30
C VAL A 102 -1.80 7.38 15.48
N VAL A 103 -0.69 7.61 16.17
CA VAL A 103 0.64 7.74 15.60
C VAL A 103 1.52 6.62 16.14
N ILE A 104 2.05 5.80 15.24
CA ILE A 104 2.91 4.67 15.55
C ILE A 104 4.36 5.10 15.42
N ALA A 105 5.10 5.03 16.53
CA ALA A 105 6.52 5.32 16.54
C ALA A 105 7.33 4.18 15.91
N ASP A 106 8.48 4.53 15.36
CA ASP A 106 9.60 3.63 15.09
C ASP A 106 10.79 4.01 15.99
N THR A 107 11.85 3.21 15.93
CA THR A 107 13.13 3.40 16.64
C THR A 107 13.82 4.73 16.38
N LYS A 108 13.49 5.42 15.28
CA LYS A 108 14.04 6.74 14.94
C LYS A 108 13.16 7.89 15.39
N SER A 109 11.92 7.64 15.79
CA SER A 109 10.99 8.70 16.20
C SER A 109 11.50 9.39 17.47
N PRO A 110 11.22 10.69 17.64
CA PRO A 110 11.48 11.38 18.90
C PRO A 110 10.86 10.65 20.09
N LYS A 111 11.64 10.48 21.17
CA LYS A 111 11.15 9.87 22.43
C LYS A 111 10.02 10.68 23.03
N GLU A 112 10.17 12.00 22.99
CA GLU A 112 9.12 12.95 23.34
C GLU A 112 8.44 13.43 22.07
N TRP A 113 7.26 12.88 21.81
CA TRP A 113 6.47 13.23 20.63
C TRP A 113 5.07 13.65 21.08
N ARG A 114 4.63 14.83 20.64
CA ARG A 114 3.32 15.39 21.00
C ARG A 114 2.79 16.23 19.85
N CYS A 115 1.55 15.99 19.44
CA CYS A 115 0.85 16.79 18.44
C CYS A 115 -0.65 16.76 18.75
N GLY A 116 -1.23 17.92 19.05
CA GLY A 116 -2.65 18.05 19.39
C GLY A 116 -3.14 17.01 20.41
N SER A 117 -4.31 16.43 20.14
CA SER A 117 -4.97 15.43 20.96
C SER A 117 -4.71 13.98 20.53
N CYS A 118 -3.73 13.72 19.66
CA CYS A 118 -3.53 12.38 19.12
C CYS A 118 -2.96 11.38 20.15
N VAL A 119 -3.19 10.10 19.85
CA VAL A 119 -2.61 8.97 20.56
C VAL A 119 -1.27 8.63 19.93
N TYR A 120 -0.18 9.03 20.57
CA TYR A 120 1.16 8.54 20.20
C TYR A 120 1.43 7.19 20.88
N LEU A 121 1.88 6.17 20.16
CA LEU A 121 2.29 4.87 20.71
C LEU A 121 3.80 4.69 20.54
N SER A 122 4.56 4.87 21.63
CA SER A 122 6.01 4.66 21.62
C SER A 122 6.37 3.20 21.35
N VAL A 123 7.63 2.92 21.01
CA VAL A 123 8.10 1.54 20.80
C VAL A 123 7.89 0.68 22.05
N GLU A 124 8.14 1.21 23.23
CA GLU A 124 7.95 0.53 24.51
C GLU A 124 6.47 0.29 24.81
N GLU A 125 5.60 1.25 24.45
CA GLU A 125 4.16 1.11 24.58
C GLU A 125 3.61 0.04 23.64
N GLN A 126 4.11 -0.02 22.41
CA GLN A 126 3.73 -1.04 21.42
C GLN A 126 4.04 -2.44 21.93
N GLN A 127 5.20 -2.65 22.56
CA GLN A 127 5.60 -3.96 23.14
C GLN A 127 4.68 -4.45 24.25
N CYS A 128 3.94 -3.55 24.89
CA CYS A 128 2.98 -3.90 25.92
C CYS A 128 1.55 -4.11 25.36
N LEU A 129 1.35 -3.87 24.06
CA LEU A 129 0.11 -4.24 23.38
C LEU A 129 0.07 -5.75 23.20
N GLN A 130 -1.10 -6.35 23.45
CA GLN A 130 -1.32 -7.80 23.32
C GLN A 130 -1.64 -8.20 21.88
N TYR A 131 -1.06 -7.51 20.89
CA TYR A 131 -1.27 -7.83 19.47
C TYR A 131 -0.14 -8.74 18.99
N GLY A 132 -0.48 -9.92 18.47
CA GLY A 132 0.53 -10.88 18.01
C GLY A 132 1.43 -10.37 16.88
N ILE A 133 1.04 -9.31 16.16
CA ILE A 133 1.85 -8.72 15.09
C ILE A 133 3.05 -7.90 15.60
N VAL A 134 3.03 -7.46 16.86
CA VAL A 134 4.07 -6.57 17.41
C VAL A 134 5.45 -7.22 17.35
N ASP A 135 5.53 -8.52 17.66
CA ASP A 135 6.77 -9.29 17.65
C ASP A 135 7.18 -9.71 16.24
N ALA A 136 6.21 -9.86 15.32
CA ALA A 136 6.43 -10.30 13.95
C ALA A 136 6.92 -9.17 13.03
N ILE A 137 6.46 -7.94 13.24
CA ILE A 137 6.76 -6.82 12.33
C ILE A 137 8.13 -6.20 12.64
N PRO A 138 9.06 -6.15 11.67
CA PRO A 138 10.41 -5.62 11.89
C PRO A 138 10.41 -4.10 12.13
N TYR A 139 11.33 -3.60 12.95
CA TYR A 139 11.61 -2.16 13.11
C TYR A 139 12.16 -1.53 11.83
N ARG A 140 12.03 -0.21 11.72
CA ARG A 140 12.39 0.58 10.53
C ARG A 140 11.64 0.12 9.29
N ALA A 141 10.40 -0.28 9.49
CA ALA A 141 9.53 -0.76 8.43
C ALA A 141 8.21 -0.01 8.51
N TYR A 142 7.80 0.52 7.36
CA TYR A 142 6.52 1.20 7.20
C TYR A 142 5.35 0.36 7.70
N THR A 143 5.41 -0.96 7.45
CA THR A 143 4.41 -1.94 7.86
C THR A 143 4.14 -1.98 9.38
N ARG A 144 4.98 -1.35 10.22
CA ARG A 144 4.68 -1.17 11.65
C ARG A 144 3.40 -0.37 11.89
N LYS A 145 2.99 0.45 10.93
CA LYS A 145 1.69 1.14 10.90
C LYS A 145 0.51 0.20 11.16
N ASN A 146 0.60 -1.09 10.79
CA ASN A 146 -0.43 -2.09 11.06
C ASN A 146 -0.83 -2.22 12.55
N ILE A 147 0.09 -1.92 13.48
CA ILE A 147 -0.21 -1.86 14.91
C ILE A 147 -1.28 -0.78 15.20
N GLY A 148 -1.23 0.34 14.48
CA GLY A 148 -2.19 1.43 14.58
C GLY A 148 -3.56 1.08 14.04
N TYR A 149 -3.67 0.26 12.99
CA TYR A 149 -4.98 -0.25 12.56
C TYR A 149 -5.61 -1.12 13.65
N LEU A 150 -4.85 -2.03 14.26
CA LEU A 150 -5.36 -2.87 15.35
C LEU A 150 -5.74 -2.05 16.58
N TRP A 151 -4.96 -1.01 16.89
CA TRP A 151 -5.31 -0.06 17.93
C TRP A 151 -6.65 0.62 17.63
N ALA A 152 -6.79 1.23 16.46
CA ALA A 152 -8.00 1.91 16.03
C ALA A 152 -9.22 0.97 16.08
N ILE A 153 -9.09 -0.26 15.54
CA ILE A 153 -10.13 -1.29 15.57
C ILE A 153 -10.51 -1.65 17.01
N GLN A 154 -9.52 -1.85 17.90
CA GLN A 154 -9.78 -2.14 19.31
C GLN A 154 -10.53 -0.99 20.01
N GLN A 155 -10.32 0.26 19.56
CA GLN A 155 -11.04 1.43 20.07
C GLN A 155 -12.41 1.66 19.39
N GLY A 156 -12.88 0.74 18.55
CA GLY A 156 -14.19 0.83 17.90
C GLY A 156 -14.22 1.63 16.60
N ALA A 157 -13.10 1.68 15.86
CA ALA A 157 -13.07 2.31 14.54
C ALA A 157 -14.08 1.69 13.58
N VAL A 158 -14.95 2.53 13.01
CA VAL A 158 -15.84 2.22 11.88
C VAL A 158 -15.18 2.63 10.56
N ARG A 159 -14.31 3.65 10.58
CA ARG A 159 -13.52 4.10 9.43
C ARG A 159 -12.09 4.35 9.84
N VAL A 160 -11.17 3.95 8.97
CA VAL A 160 -9.74 4.21 9.08
C VAL A 160 -9.30 4.99 7.86
N PHE A 161 -8.66 6.13 8.09
CA PHE A 161 -7.95 6.89 7.06
C PHE A 161 -6.46 6.66 7.25
N ASP A 162 -5.85 6.05 6.25
CA ASP A 162 -4.43 5.77 6.22
C ASP A 162 -3.71 6.89 5.46
N THR A 163 -2.73 7.51 6.11
CA THR A 163 -1.91 8.55 5.51
C THR A 163 -0.54 8.62 6.18
N ASP A 164 0.37 9.33 5.52
CA ASP A 164 1.72 9.60 6.00
C ASP A 164 1.79 10.99 6.63
N ASP A 165 2.89 11.24 7.35
CA ASP A 165 3.14 12.46 8.11
C ASP A 165 3.62 13.65 7.25
N ASP A 166 3.67 13.49 5.93
CA ASP A 166 4.02 14.52 4.96
C ASP A 166 2.93 14.76 3.90
N ASN A 167 1.84 13.98 3.94
CA ASN A 167 0.70 14.14 3.03
C ASN A 167 -0.27 15.20 3.57
N LEU A 168 -0.38 16.31 2.84
CA LEU A 168 -1.32 17.38 3.13
C LEU A 168 -2.67 17.12 2.45
N PRO A 169 -3.79 17.00 3.20
CA PRO A 169 -5.10 16.93 2.59
C PRO A 169 -5.38 18.24 1.85
N THR A 170 -6.00 18.13 0.67
CA THR A 170 -6.32 19.30 -0.18
C THR A 170 -7.52 20.11 0.33
N GLY A 171 -8.12 19.70 1.46
CA GLY A 171 -9.23 20.37 2.13
C GLY A 171 -9.28 20.02 3.63
N LYS A 172 -10.26 20.57 4.33
CA LYS A 172 -10.50 20.33 5.77
C LYS A 172 -11.35 19.09 6.07
N GLU A 173 -11.66 18.29 5.05
CA GLU A 173 -12.51 17.11 5.19
C GLU A 173 -11.85 15.93 4.50
N ILE A 174 -11.87 14.77 5.16
CA ILE A 174 -11.57 13.50 4.53
C ILE A 174 -12.85 13.07 3.82
N PHE A 175 -12.84 13.19 2.49
CA PHE A 175 -13.96 12.75 1.66
C PHE A 175 -14.09 11.24 1.75
N VAL A 176 -15.20 10.79 2.33
CA VAL A 176 -15.65 9.42 2.22
C VAL A 176 -16.81 9.45 1.24
N GLU A 177 -16.58 8.95 0.02
CA GLU A 177 -17.63 8.99 -0.98
C GLU A 177 -18.80 8.11 -0.53
N SER A 178 -20.01 8.68 -0.59
CA SER A 178 -21.24 7.98 -0.21
C SER A 178 -21.52 6.83 -1.19
N GLN A 179 -22.20 5.79 -0.72
CA GLN A 179 -22.31 4.52 -1.42
C GLN A 179 -23.05 4.56 -2.77
N THR A 180 -23.72 5.63 -3.19
CA THR A 180 -24.75 5.48 -4.25
C THR A 180 -25.01 6.65 -5.20
N GLY A 181 -24.23 7.73 -5.20
CA GLY A 181 -24.57 8.92 -6.02
C GLY A 181 -24.35 8.81 -7.53
N GLY A 182 -23.27 8.17 -8.00
CA GLY A 182 -22.87 8.33 -9.40
C GLY A 182 -21.67 7.49 -9.79
N VAL A 183 -21.75 6.17 -9.56
CA VAL A 183 -20.62 5.30 -9.87
C VAL A 183 -20.46 5.16 -11.38
N VAL A 184 -19.36 5.72 -11.87
CA VAL A 184 -18.79 5.34 -13.16
C VAL A 184 -18.11 3.99 -12.99
N GLY A 185 -18.78 2.93 -13.42
CA GLY A 185 -18.16 1.61 -13.54
C GLY A 185 -17.19 1.60 -14.73
N TYR A 186 -15.90 1.41 -14.46
CA TYR A 186 -14.89 1.31 -15.52
C TYR A 186 -14.91 -0.10 -16.12
N ARG A 187 -15.21 -0.25 -17.41
CA ARG A 187 -15.12 -1.53 -18.13
C ARG A 187 -14.08 -1.45 -19.25
N PRO A 188 -13.17 -2.43 -19.37
CA PRO A 188 -12.34 -2.53 -20.57
C PRO A 188 -13.23 -2.94 -21.76
N ASP A 189 -12.93 -2.39 -22.92
CA ASP A 189 -13.49 -2.77 -24.22
C ASP A 189 -13.04 -4.18 -24.65
N ASN A 190 -11.86 -4.62 -24.19
CA ASN A 190 -11.29 -5.93 -24.44
C ASN A 190 -11.29 -6.83 -23.19
N THR A 191 -11.87 -8.03 -23.29
CA THR A 191 -11.96 -9.02 -22.21
C THR A 191 -10.64 -9.67 -21.81
N ASN A 192 -9.59 -9.56 -22.65
CA ASN A 192 -8.29 -10.17 -22.37
C ASN A 192 -7.44 -9.36 -21.39
N GLY A 193 -7.67 -8.05 -21.27
CA GLY A 193 -6.97 -7.17 -20.34
C GLY A 193 -7.81 -6.87 -19.11
N LYS A 194 -7.38 -7.36 -17.94
CA LYS A 194 -8.07 -7.11 -16.66
C LYS A 194 -7.51 -5.91 -15.89
N SER A 195 -6.32 -5.44 -16.25
CA SER A 195 -5.65 -4.33 -15.58
C SER A 195 -6.13 -2.97 -16.11
N ILE A 196 -6.42 -2.05 -15.18
CA ILE A 196 -6.87 -0.70 -15.49
C ILE A 196 -5.91 0.29 -14.85
N ASN A 197 -5.29 1.15 -15.66
CA ASN A 197 -4.55 2.28 -15.11
C ASN A 197 -5.52 3.40 -14.74
N VAL A 198 -5.94 3.46 -13.48
CA VAL A 198 -6.91 4.46 -12.99
C VAL A 198 -6.41 5.90 -13.16
N TYR A 199 -5.10 6.14 -13.16
CA TYR A 199 -4.52 7.47 -13.37
C TYR A 199 -4.91 8.07 -14.73
N SER A 200 -5.13 7.23 -15.75
CA SER A 200 -5.62 7.66 -17.06
C SER A 200 -6.95 8.42 -16.97
N HIS A 201 -7.88 7.96 -16.13
CA HIS A 201 -9.19 8.62 -15.91
C HIS A 201 -9.05 10.01 -15.30
N PHE A 202 -8.03 10.19 -14.47
CA PHE A 202 -7.73 11.45 -13.81
C PHE A 202 -6.76 12.32 -14.63
N GLY A 203 -6.72 12.12 -15.96
CA GLY A 203 -5.99 12.96 -16.91
C GLY A 203 -4.50 12.63 -17.03
N ARG A 204 -4.07 11.48 -16.49
CA ARG A 204 -2.66 11.09 -16.42
C ARG A 204 -2.41 9.69 -17.00
N PRO A 205 -2.59 9.51 -18.32
CA PRO A 205 -2.33 8.23 -18.98
C PRO A 205 -0.84 7.89 -19.09
N ASP A 206 0.02 8.86 -18.81
CA ASP A 206 1.48 8.79 -18.86
C ASP A 206 2.14 8.21 -17.60
N ILE A 207 1.42 8.15 -16.48
CA ILE A 207 1.86 7.53 -15.22
C ILE A 207 0.99 6.33 -14.87
N TRP A 208 1.54 5.37 -14.11
CA TRP A 208 0.82 4.20 -13.63
C TRP A 208 1.11 3.92 -12.16
N PRO A 209 0.15 3.33 -11.42
CA PRO A 209 0.32 3.03 -10.00
C PRO A 209 1.39 1.95 -9.77
N ARG A 210 2.04 2.00 -8.60
CA ARG A 210 3.02 0.98 -8.20
C ARG A 210 2.43 -0.42 -8.29
N GLY A 211 3.18 -1.35 -8.91
CA GLY A 211 2.75 -2.73 -9.10
C GLY A 211 1.81 -2.94 -10.28
N PHE A 212 1.61 -1.94 -11.13
CA PHE A 212 0.86 -2.11 -12.37
C PHE A 212 1.62 -3.06 -13.32
N PRO A 213 0.95 -3.98 -14.03
CA PRO A 213 1.65 -4.90 -14.92
C PRO A 213 2.37 -4.16 -16.04
N LEU A 214 3.69 -4.36 -16.15
CA LEU A 214 4.52 -3.66 -17.12
C LEU A 214 4.16 -4.02 -18.56
N ASP A 215 3.69 -5.24 -18.82
CA ASP A 215 3.19 -5.64 -20.14
C ASP A 215 1.96 -4.85 -20.57
N ASP A 216 1.24 -4.25 -19.61
CA ASP A 216 0.02 -3.50 -19.84
C ASP A 216 0.21 -1.97 -19.92
N ILE A 217 1.38 -1.41 -19.56
CA ILE A 217 1.57 0.06 -19.48
C ILE A 217 1.41 0.76 -20.83
N SER A 218 1.76 0.07 -21.92
CA SER A 218 1.66 0.61 -23.29
C SER A 218 0.26 0.47 -23.88
N ILE A 219 -0.59 -0.35 -23.26
CA ILE A 219 -1.93 -0.65 -23.77
C ILE A 219 -2.86 0.48 -23.38
N ARG A 220 -3.26 1.28 -24.37
CA ARG A 220 -4.30 2.28 -24.19
C ARG A 220 -5.65 1.58 -24.09
N ARG A 221 -6.24 1.63 -22.89
CA ARG A 221 -7.62 1.17 -22.64
C ARG A 221 -8.51 2.40 -22.50
N PRO A 222 -9.34 2.74 -23.50
CA PRO A 222 -10.24 3.88 -23.38
C PRO A 222 -11.19 3.66 -22.21
N VAL A 223 -11.35 4.68 -21.39
CA VAL A 223 -12.24 4.65 -20.24
C VAL A 223 -13.68 4.61 -20.73
N SER A 224 -14.38 3.51 -20.47
CA SER A 224 -15.81 3.41 -20.74
C SER A 224 -16.62 3.58 -19.47
N TYR A 225 -17.63 4.44 -19.54
CA TYR A 225 -18.51 4.80 -18.44
C TYR A 225 -19.79 3.97 -18.49
N MET A 226 -20.24 3.46 -17.36
CA MET A 226 -21.56 2.83 -17.26
C MET A 226 -22.65 3.88 -17.02
N THR A 227 -23.06 4.56 -18.08
CA THR A 227 -24.02 5.69 -18.06
C THR A 227 -25.40 5.31 -17.51
N GLU A 228 -25.81 4.05 -17.66
CA GLU A 228 -27.10 3.54 -17.20
C GLU A 228 -27.08 3.04 -15.74
N TYR A 229 -25.96 3.15 -15.01
CA TYR A 229 -25.89 2.61 -13.64
C TYR A 229 -27.01 3.14 -12.73
N GLN A 230 -27.32 4.44 -12.83
CA GLN A 230 -28.36 5.06 -12.01
C GLN A 230 -29.77 4.54 -12.34
N SER A 231 -30.05 4.10 -13.57
CA SER A 231 -31.34 3.55 -13.97
C SER A 231 -31.48 2.05 -13.66
N LEU A 232 -30.40 1.38 -13.23
CA LEU A 232 -30.48 -0.03 -12.85
C LEU A 232 -31.34 -0.24 -11.59
N PRO A 233 -32.06 -1.38 -11.51
CA PRO A 233 -32.66 -1.87 -10.27
C PRO A 233 -31.63 -2.04 -9.14
N ASP A 234 -32.07 -1.91 -7.88
CA ASP A 234 -31.20 -1.89 -6.70
C ASP A 234 -30.43 -3.21 -6.49
N ASP A 235 -31.04 -4.35 -6.82
CA ASP A 235 -30.39 -5.66 -6.79
C ASP A 235 -29.22 -5.73 -7.79
N LYS A 236 -29.40 -5.20 -8.99
CA LYS A 236 -28.32 -5.11 -10.00
C LYS A 236 -27.25 -4.11 -9.59
N LYS A 237 -27.63 -2.97 -8.99
CA LYS A 237 -26.67 -2.01 -8.43
C LYS A 237 -25.81 -2.63 -7.35
N ALA A 238 -26.41 -3.38 -6.42
CA ALA A 238 -25.70 -4.05 -5.33
C ALA A 238 -24.67 -5.07 -5.84
N VAL A 239 -24.99 -5.81 -6.91
CA VAL A 239 -24.07 -6.79 -7.53
C VAL A 239 -22.91 -6.10 -8.26
N LEU A 240 -23.21 -5.05 -9.04
CA LEU A 240 -22.19 -4.34 -9.82
C LEU A 240 -21.33 -3.41 -8.96
N ALA A 241 -21.88 -2.97 -7.84
CA ALA A 241 -21.26 -2.01 -6.95
C ALA A 241 -21.52 -2.35 -5.46
N PRO A 242 -20.97 -3.46 -4.92
CA PRO A 242 -21.07 -3.78 -3.49
C PRO A 242 -20.47 -2.69 -2.58
N PRO A 243 -20.69 -2.69 -1.26
CA PRO A 243 -20.07 -1.69 -0.38
C PRO A 243 -18.55 -1.55 -0.60
N MET A 244 -18.07 -0.31 -0.74
CA MET A 244 -16.63 -0.06 -0.92
C MET A 244 -15.93 -0.08 0.42
N LEU A 245 -15.12 -1.11 0.63
CA LEU A 245 -14.33 -1.30 1.85
C LEU A 245 -13.01 -0.52 1.83
N ILE A 246 -12.51 -0.22 0.62
CA ILE A 246 -11.25 0.49 0.42
C ILE A 246 -11.50 1.60 -0.61
N GLN A 247 -11.09 2.82 -0.26
CA GLN A 247 -11.09 3.98 -1.14
C GLN A 247 -9.66 4.54 -1.17
N GLN A 248 -9.12 4.76 -2.37
CA GLN A 248 -7.77 5.29 -2.56
C GLN A 248 -7.86 6.73 -3.05
N GLY A 249 -7.29 7.65 -2.27
CA GLY A 249 -7.05 9.02 -2.71
C GLY A 249 -5.90 9.09 -3.69
N LEU A 250 -5.88 10.15 -4.51
CA LEU A 250 -4.78 10.47 -5.41
C LEU A 250 -3.86 11.53 -4.76
N ALA A 251 -2.56 11.40 -4.98
CA ALA A 251 -1.56 12.34 -4.49
C ALA A 251 -0.91 13.09 -5.66
N ASP A 252 -1.07 14.40 -5.70
CA ASP A 252 -0.33 15.25 -6.63
C ASP A 252 1.17 15.27 -6.26
N LEU A 253 2.03 15.61 -7.23
CA LEU A 253 3.48 15.85 -7.14
C LEU A 253 4.38 14.65 -6.84
N ASP A 254 3.98 13.71 -5.99
CA ASP A 254 4.70 12.45 -5.79
C ASP A 254 3.70 11.29 -5.67
N PRO A 255 2.97 10.99 -6.75
CA PRO A 255 2.05 9.86 -6.75
C PRO A 255 2.81 8.55 -6.54
N ASP A 256 2.09 7.57 -6.04
CA ASP A 256 2.69 6.26 -5.83
C ASP A 256 2.87 5.48 -7.12
N VAL A 257 4.08 5.58 -7.68
CA VAL A 257 4.54 4.87 -8.88
C VAL A 257 5.62 3.85 -8.53
N ASP A 258 5.89 2.91 -9.45
CA ASP A 258 6.95 1.93 -9.26
C ASP A 258 8.38 2.50 -9.47
N ALA A 259 9.38 1.68 -9.13
CA ALA A 259 10.78 2.04 -9.24
C ALA A 259 11.23 2.30 -10.69
N ILE A 260 10.63 1.62 -11.68
CA ILE A 260 10.98 1.82 -13.09
C ILE A 260 10.56 3.21 -13.51
N PHE A 261 9.33 3.63 -13.18
CA PHE A 261 8.89 5.00 -13.44
C PHE A 261 9.77 6.00 -12.71
N ARG A 262 10.03 5.78 -11.41
CA ARG A 262 10.89 6.68 -10.61
C ARG A 262 12.28 6.85 -11.20
N LEU A 263 12.90 5.81 -11.74
CA LEU A 263 14.25 5.87 -12.28
C LEU A 263 14.32 6.45 -13.69
N THR A 264 13.24 6.31 -14.47
CA THR A 264 13.24 6.69 -15.89
C THR A 264 12.58 8.05 -16.16
N GLN A 265 11.65 8.50 -15.30
CA GLN A 265 10.80 9.67 -15.53
C GLN A 265 10.75 10.63 -14.31
N VAL A 266 11.88 10.78 -13.60
CA VAL A 266 11.99 11.57 -12.35
C VAL A 266 11.39 12.98 -12.47
N GLN A 267 11.60 13.66 -13.60
CA GLN A 267 11.16 15.04 -13.79
C GLN A 267 9.63 15.15 -13.89
N GLU A 268 8.99 14.15 -14.47
CA GLU A 268 7.53 14.09 -14.66
C GLU A 268 6.79 13.88 -13.34
N LEU A 269 7.43 13.25 -12.34
CA LEU A 269 6.81 13.05 -11.03
C LEU A 269 6.49 14.37 -10.36
N LYS A 270 7.47 15.27 -10.25
CA LYS A 270 7.31 16.55 -9.53
C LYS A 270 6.25 17.48 -10.14
N LEU A 271 5.86 17.23 -11.38
CA LEU A 271 4.83 17.99 -12.10
C LEU A 271 3.48 17.27 -12.13
N ALA A 272 3.42 16.08 -11.56
CA ALA A 272 2.26 15.23 -11.63
C ALA A 272 1.05 15.87 -10.96
N LYS A 273 -0.01 16.16 -11.72
CA LYS A 273 -1.26 16.65 -11.17
C LYS A 273 -2.44 15.90 -11.77
N PHE A 274 -3.38 15.52 -10.93
CA PHE A 274 -4.60 14.84 -11.34
C PHE A 274 -5.73 15.82 -11.60
N CYS A 275 -6.61 15.48 -12.54
CA CYS A 275 -7.79 16.27 -12.86
C CYS A 275 -8.81 16.22 -11.71
N LYS A 276 -8.91 17.30 -10.93
CA LYS A 276 -9.85 17.42 -9.80
C LYS A 276 -11.33 17.47 -10.21
N LYS A 277 -11.61 17.66 -11.51
CA LYS A 277 -12.97 17.64 -12.05
C LYS A 277 -13.43 16.24 -12.46
N SER A 278 -12.50 15.29 -12.57
CA SER A 278 -12.86 13.89 -12.86
C SER A 278 -13.63 13.33 -11.67
N PRO A 279 -14.81 12.71 -11.89
CA PRO A 279 -15.55 12.08 -10.81
C PRO A 279 -14.75 10.89 -10.28
N SER A 280 -14.99 10.53 -9.02
CA SER A 280 -14.51 9.27 -8.47
C SER A 280 -15.02 8.10 -9.30
N ILE A 281 -14.23 7.04 -9.35
CA ILE A 281 -14.55 5.86 -10.15
C ILE A 281 -14.52 4.61 -9.30
N ARG A 282 -15.20 3.61 -9.82
CA ARG A 282 -15.14 2.25 -9.29
C ARG A 282 -14.68 1.29 -10.37
N LEU A 283 -13.83 0.36 -9.98
CA LEU A 283 -13.44 -0.75 -10.83
C LEU A 283 -14.62 -1.73 -10.96
N SER A 284 -14.96 -2.08 -12.21
CA SER A 284 -15.99 -3.09 -12.46
C SER A 284 -15.53 -4.47 -11.96
N PRO A 285 -16.45 -5.34 -11.54
CA PRO A 285 -16.13 -6.72 -11.24
C PRO A 285 -15.31 -7.38 -12.37
N GLY A 286 -14.26 -8.12 -11.99
CA GLY A 286 -13.36 -8.79 -12.95
C GLY A 286 -12.20 -7.93 -13.46
N THR A 287 -12.12 -6.67 -13.03
CA THR A 287 -11.00 -5.77 -13.33
C THR A 287 -10.16 -5.50 -12.10
N PHE A 288 -8.91 -5.08 -12.27
CA PHE A 288 -8.04 -4.71 -11.16
C PHE A 288 -7.16 -3.50 -11.49
N CYS A 289 -6.82 -2.76 -10.45
CA CYS A 289 -5.77 -1.77 -10.42
C CYS A 289 -5.06 -1.96 -9.08
N PRO A 290 -3.73 -1.98 -9.02
CA PRO A 290 -3.06 -1.94 -7.75
C PRO A 290 -3.36 -0.62 -7.05
N PHE A 291 -3.50 -0.69 -5.74
CA PHE A 291 -3.50 0.44 -4.84
C PHE A 291 -2.45 0.14 -3.77
N ASN A 292 -1.92 1.18 -3.13
CA ASN A 292 -0.81 1.02 -2.22
C ASN A 292 -1.21 1.44 -0.81
N SER A 293 -0.82 0.62 0.16
CA SER A 293 -0.86 0.94 1.58
C SER A 293 0.54 1.17 2.18
N GLN A 294 1.60 1.07 1.36
CA GLN A 294 3.03 1.00 1.64
C GLN A 294 3.51 -0.07 2.65
#